data_AF-A0A9W7FBK3-F1
#
_entry.id   AF-A0A9W7FBK3-F1
#
_cell.length_a   1.000
_cell.length_b   1.000
_cell.length_c   1.000
_cell.angle_alpha   90.00
_cell.angle_beta   90.00
_cell.angle_gamma   90.00
#
_symmetry.space_group_name_H-M   'P 1'
#
loop_
_entity.id
_entity.type
_entity.pdbx_description
1 polymer ?
#
loop_
_entity_poly.entity_id
_entity_poly.type
_entity_poly.pdbx_seq_one_letter_code
_entity_poly.pdbx_strand_id
1 'polypeptide(L)'
;MCNTLLLISSLHNNPHSNIILARPHLLPAACLTVSIDQLLWYIDLLSYLFTKKFVVGVASYLTWPSTSFARKITSTHHLWSIPLILYQSQINLGGIHSILISYVFTATSATLSRILIPNKILWKGEEVYLNVNLGHEVWKDVNKFTFIRIESRTFWGYLIRLCGKWCGFNTVCYGVMWVFIELGKIIFAK
;
A
#
# COMPACT_ATOMS: atom_id res chain seq x y z
N MET A 1 1.77 -6.94 0.79
CA MET A 1 2.28 -6.11 -0.33
C MET A 1 3.48 -5.24 0.08
N CYS A 2 3.49 -4.58 1.25
CA CYS A 2 4.60 -3.72 1.69
C CYS A 2 5.95 -4.46 1.89
N ASN A 3 5.94 -5.73 2.32
CA ASN A 3 7.19 -6.50 2.47
C ASN A 3 7.82 -6.89 1.12
N THR A 4 6.99 -7.13 0.10
CA THR A 4 7.44 -7.36 -1.28
C THR A 4 8.11 -6.11 -1.84
N LEU A 5 7.62 -4.93 -1.47
CA LEU A 5 8.24 -3.64 -1.82
C LEU A 5 9.62 -3.46 -1.20
N LEU A 6 9.75 -3.74 0.10
CA LEU A 6 11.04 -3.69 0.80
C LEU A 6 12.05 -4.66 0.18
N LEU A 7 11.62 -5.86 -0.20
CA LEU A 7 12.46 -6.83 -0.90
C LEU A 7 12.90 -6.30 -2.28
N ILE A 8 11.96 -5.83 -3.11
CA ILE A 8 12.25 -5.26 -4.43
C ILE A 8 13.22 -4.07 -4.34
N SER A 9 13.02 -3.17 -3.36
CA SER A 9 13.91 -2.03 -3.10
C SER A 9 15.31 -2.47 -2.65
N SER A 10 15.41 -3.47 -1.77
CA SER A 10 16.71 -3.99 -1.30
C SER A 10 17.52 -4.65 -2.40
N LEU A 11 16.84 -5.32 -3.35
CA LEU A 11 17.47 -6.00 -4.48
C LEU A 11 17.82 -5.04 -5.63
N HIS A 12 17.24 -3.83 -5.68
CA HIS A 12 17.58 -2.83 -6.69
C HIS A 12 18.94 -2.16 -6.44
N ASN A 13 19.39 -2.06 -5.18
CA ASN A 13 20.62 -1.35 -4.79
C ASN A 13 21.91 -2.17 -4.93
N ASN A 14 21.89 -3.36 -5.54
CA ASN A 14 23.09 -4.17 -5.72
C ASN A 14 23.73 -3.91 -7.10
N PRO A 15 24.89 -3.23 -7.18
CA PRO A 15 25.55 -2.92 -8.46
C PRO A 15 26.03 -4.17 -9.23
N HIS A 16 26.03 -5.35 -8.59
CA HIS A 16 26.36 -6.63 -9.22
C HIS A 16 25.12 -7.47 -9.60
N SER A 17 23.90 -7.05 -9.25
CA SER A 17 22.68 -7.78 -9.63
C SER A 17 22.26 -7.42 -11.05
N ASN A 18 22.89 -8.05 -12.04
CA ASN A 18 22.41 -8.07 -13.43
C ASN A 18 21.17 -8.96 -13.64
N ILE A 19 20.52 -9.38 -12.55
CA ILE A 19 19.39 -10.29 -12.60
C ILE A 19 18.12 -9.48 -12.29
N ILE A 20 17.44 -9.07 -13.36
CA ILE A 20 15.99 -8.76 -13.43
C ILE A 20 15.54 -7.38 -12.88
N LEU A 21 16.27 -6.72 -11.97
CA LEU A 21 15.79 -5.52 -11.26
C LEU A 21 16.36 -4.15 -11.70
N ALA A 22 17.18 -4.11 -12.75
CA ALA A 22 17.67 -2.87 -13.38
C ALA A 22 16.60 -2.15 -14.23
N ARG A 23 15.31 -2.41 -13.98
CA ARG A 23 14.22 -1.82 -14.76
C ARG A 23 13.71 -0.56 -14.04
N PRO A 24 13.85 0.64 -14.63
CA PRO A 24 13.49 1.90 -13.97
C PRO A 24 12.01 2.01 -13.57
N HIS A 25 11.17 1.11 -14.08
CA HIS A 25 9.73 1.09 -13.83
C HIS A 25 9.32 0.17 -12.65
N LEU A 26 10.15 -0.80 -12.25
CA LEU A 26 9.74 -1.79 -11.24
C LEU A 26 9.64 -1.18 -9.84
N LEU A 27 10.60 -0.36 -9.45
CA LEU A 27 10.63 0.27 -8.14
C LEU A 27 9.46 1.27 -7.96
N PRO A 28 9.20 2.20 -8.91
CA PRO A 28 8.00 3.03 -8.86
C PRO A 28 6.69 2.22 -8.92
N ALA A 29 6.62 1.17 -9.73
CA ALA A 29 5.43 0.31 -9.79
C ALA A 29 5.14 -0.37 -8.45
N ALA A 30 6.18 -0.84 -7.77
CA ALA A 30 6.05 -1.46 -6.46
C ALA A 30 5.61 -0.42 -5.41
N CYS A 31 6.11 0.82 -5.47
CA CYS A 31 5.64 1.94 -4.65
C CYS A 31 4.15 2.20 -4.85
N LEU A 32 3.74 2.33 -6.12
CA LEU A 32 2.37 2.61 -6.51
C LEU A 32 1.42 1.54 -5.99
N THR A 33 1.83 0.27 -6.06
CA THR A 33 1.01 -0.87 -5.63
C THR A 33 0.52 -0.76 -4.18
N VAL A 34 1.30 -0.13 -3.30
CA VAL A 34 0.95 0.06 -1.88
C VAL A 34 0.61 1.51 -1.53
N SER A 35 0.66 2.42 -2.50
CA SER A 35 0.64 3.88 -2.25
C SER A 35 -0.61 4.37 -1.53
N ILE A 36 -1.79 3.80 -1.81
CA ILE A 36 -3.02 4.18 -1.11
C ILE A 36 -2.89 4.01 0.41
N ASP A 37 -2.39 2.87 0.88
CA ASP A 37 -2.26 2.61 2.31
C ASP A 37 -1.27 3.58 2.96
N GLN A 38 -0.18 3.90 2.26
CA GLN A 38 0.81 4.89 2.71
C GLN A 38 0.23 6.31 2.79
N LEU A 39 -0.55 6.72 1.79
CA LEU A 39 -1.19 8.04 1.78
C LEU A 39 -2.27 8.17 2.86
N LEU A 40 -3.10 7.13 3.07
CA LEU A 40 -4.09 7.13 4.14
C LEU A 40 -3.42 7.22 5.52
N TRP A 41 -2.24 6.62 5.69
CA TRP A 41 -1.41 6.78 6.88
C TRP A 41 -1.01 8.24 7.14
N TYR A 42 -0.55 8.97 6.11
CA TYR A 42 -0.24 10.40 6.26
C TYR A 42 -1.45 11.22 6.68
N ILE A 43 -2.62 10.97 6.08
CA ILE A 43 -3.88 11.65 6.44
C ILE A 43 -4.22 11.38 7.91
N ASP A 44 -4.11 10.12 8.34
CA ASP A 44 -4.41 9.72 9.71
C ASP A 44 -3.45 10.33 10.74
N LEU A 45 -2.14 10.33 10.47
CA LEU A 45 -1.17 10.92 11.39
C LEU A 45 -1.32 12.44 11.48
N LEU A 46 -1.52 13.13 10.36
CA LEU A 46 -1.76 14.58 10.35
C LEU A 46 -3.06 14.91 11.09
N SER A 47 -4.16 14.21 10.77
CA SER A 47 -5.43 14.44 11.46
C SER A 47 -5.34 14.15 12.96
N TYR A 48 -4.62 13.09 13.36
CA TYR A 48 -4.39 12.79 14.76
C TYR A 48 -3.53 13.87 15.45
N LEU A 49 -2.50 14.40 14.78
CA LEU A 49 -1.66 15.46 15.33
C LEU A 49 -2.50 16.70 15.71
N PHE A 50 -3.39 17.14 14.81
CA PHE A 50 -4.19 18.36 14.98
C PHE A 50 -5.49 18.16 15.76
N THR A 51 -6.13 17.00 15.65
CA THR A 51 -7.50 16.77 16.18
C THR A 51 -7.59 15.68 17.25
N LYS A 52 -6.48 14.95 17.49
CA LYS A 52 -6.44 13.74 18.32
C LYS A 52 -7.40 12.63 17.87
N LYS A 53 -7.83 12.67 16.60
CA LYS A 53 -8.71 11.69 15.98
C LYS A 53 -8.09 11.19 14.67
N PHE A 54 -8.15 9.89 14.46
CA PHE A 54 -7.85 9.27 13.15
C PHE A 54 -9.09 9.42 12.26
N VAL A 55 -8.99 10.22 11.21
CA VAL A 55 -10.14 10.50 10.32
C VAL A 55 -10.51 9.28 9.48
N VAL A 56 -9.51 8.54 9.00
CA VAL A 56 -9.69 7.30 8.23
C VAL A 56 -9.68 6.09 9.16
N GLY A 57 -8.71 6.01 10.06
CA GLY A 57 -8.59 4.94 11.06
C GLY A 57 -7.59 3.84 10.73
N VAL A 58 -6.94 3.87 9.56
CA VAL A 58 -5.92 2.89 9.13
C VAL A 58 -4.68 2.85 10.03
N ALA A 59 -4.34 3.97 10.67
CA ALA A 59 -3.22 4.05 11.62
C ALA A 59 -3.66 4.04 13.10
N SER A 60 -4.96 3.87 13.37
CA SER A 60 -5.51 4.00 14.72
C SER A 60 -4.92 3.01 15.73
N TYR A 61 -4.53 1.83 15.26
CA TYR A 61 -3.93 0.78 16.07
C TYR A 61 -2.64 1.20 16.78
N LEU A 62 -1.94 2.25 16.32
CA LEU A 62 -0.74 2.77 16.98
C LEU A 62 -1.02 3.26 18.42
N THR A 63 -2.27 3.65 18.69
CA THR A 63 -2.71 4.13 20.01
C THR A 63 -3.34 3.05 20.88
N TRP A 64 -3.54 1.85 20.36
CA TRP A 64 -4.13 0.77 21.15
C TRP A 64 -3.16 0.29 22.24
N PRO A 65 -3.65 0.06 23.48
CA PRO A 65 -2.82 -0.47 24.56
C PRO A 65 -2.19 -1.82 24.25
N SER A 66 -2.85 -2.64 23.42
CA SER A 66 -2.39 -3.97 23.02
C SER A 66 -1.32 -3.96 21.92
N THR A 67 -1.06 -2.82 21.28
CA THR A 67 -0.05 -2.73 20.22
C THR A 67 1.34 -2.66 20.83
N SER A 68 2.14 -3.70 20.63
CA SER A 68 3.52 -3.79 21.12
C SER A 68 4.41 -2.71 20.50
N PHE A 69 5.48 -2.34 21.22
CA PHE A 69 6.47 -1.38 20.72
C PHE A 69 7.11 -1.83 19.40
N ALA A 70 7.48 -3.11 19.32
CA ALA A 70 8.02 -3.70 18.09
C ALA A 70 7.08 -3.50 16.90
N ARG A 71 5.77 -3.75 17.09
CA ARG A 71 4.76 -3.53 16.04
C ARG A 71 4.70 -2.06 15.61
N LYS A 72 4.71 -1.11 16.56
CA LYS A 72 4.73 0.34 16.25
C LYS A 72 5.92 0.71 15.38
N ILE A 73 7.12 0.27 15.77
CA ILE A 73 8.36 0.55 15.02
C ILE A 73 8.31 -0.09 13.65
N THR A 74 7.97 -1.37 13.54
CA THR A 74 7.91 -2.05 12.24
C THR A 74 6.87 -1.41 11.33
N SER A 75 5.76 -0.91 11.86
CA SER A 75 4.73 -0.20 11.09
C SER A 75 5.17 1.15 10.54
N THR A 76 6.27 1.75 11.02
CA THR A 76 6.76 3.02 10.45
C THR A 76 7.21 2.90 8.99
N HIS A 77 7.39 1.67 8.46
CA HIS A 77 7.61 1.46 7.03
C HIS A 77 6.53 2.12 6.16
N HIS A 78 5.32 2.32 6.69
CA HIS A 78 4.25 3.02 5.98
C HIS A 78 4.59 4.50 5.70
N LEU A 79 5.38 5.12 6.58
CA LEU A 79 5.89 6.48 6.39
C LEU A 79 7.06 6.49 5.42
N TRP A 80 8.02 5.59 5.59
CA TRP A 80 9.27 5.68 4.85
C TRP A 80 9.21 5.14 3.43
N SER A 81 8.21 4.31 3.09
CA SER A 81 8.13 3.65 1.77
C SER A 81 8.15 4.63 0.60
N ILE A 82 7.28 5.65 0.61
CA ILE A 82 7.21 6.64 -0.49
C ILE A 82 8.50 7.47 -0.57
N PRO A 83 8.98 8.13 0.51
CA PRO A 83 10.23 8.91 0.46
C PRO A 83 11.44 8.10 0.00
N LEU A 84 11.63 6.87 0.51
CA LEU A 84 12.77 6.04 0.15
C LEU A 84 12.76 5.66 -1.33
N ILE A 85 11.58 5.38 -1.88
CA ILE A 85 11.45 5.01 -3.29
C ILE A 85 11.63 6.22 -4.19
N LEU A 86 11.07 7.37 -3.84
CA LEU A 86 11.30 8.60 -4.60
C LEU A 86 12.80 8.97 -4.61
N TYR A 87 13.49 8.76 -3.50
CA TYR A 87 14.95 8.94 -3.41
C TYR A 87 15.70 7.96 -4.33
N GLN A 88 15.40 6.66 -4.23
CA GLN A 88 16.07 5.62 -5.04
C GLN A 88 15.76 5.70 -6.53
N SER A 89 14.51 6.03 -6.90
CA SER A 89 14.10 6.18 -8.29
C SER A 89 14.58 7.49 -8.91
N GLN A 90 15.40 8.26 -8.17
CA GLN A 90 15.87 9.60 -8.55
C GLN A 90 14.71 10.48 -9.03
N ILE A 91 13.58 10.41 -8.33
CA ILE A 91 12.41 11.24 -8.61
C ILE A 91 11.76 10.92 -9.98
N ASN A 92 12.10 9.79 -10.59
CA ASN A 92 11.46 9.27 -11.79
C ASN A 92 10.39 8.24 -11.41
N LEU A 93 9.13 8.50 -11.75
CA LEU A 93 8.01 7.59 -11.49
C LEU A 93 7.81 6.55 -12.60
N GLY A 94 8.56 6.61 -13.70
CA GLY A 94 8.54 5.65 -14.80
C GLY A 94 7.29 5.67 -15.69
N GLY A 95 6.42 6.68 -15.54
CA GLY A 95 5.30 6.93 -16.45
C GLY A 95 4.22 5.85 -16.43
N ILE A 96 3.53 5.70 -17.56
CA ILE A 96 2.44 4.75 -17.75
C ILE A 96 2.86 3.29 -17.52
N HIS A 97 4.12 2.95 -17.82
CA HIS A 97 4.65 1.60 -17.62
C HIS A 97 4.61 1.20 -16.14
N SER A 98 5.01 2.09 -15.24
CA SER A 98 4.97 1.81 -13.80
C SER A 98 3.54 1.63 -13.28
N ILE A 99 2.58 2.39 -13.82
CA ILE A 99 1.16 2.26 -13.49
C ILE A 99 0.64 0.88 -13.93
N LEU A 100 0.89 0.48 -15.18
CA LEU A 100 0.45 -0.81 -15.70
C LEU A 100 1.08 -1.99 -14.94
N ILE A 101 2.37 -1.92 -14.61
CA ILE A 101 3.03 -2.95 -13.79
C ILE A 101 2.40 -2.99 -12.39
N SER A 102 2.09 -1.84 -11.79
CA SER A 102 1.41 -1.78 -10.49
C SER A 102 0.03 -2.45 -10.54
N TYR A 103 -0.71 -2.32 -11.64
CA TYR A 103 -1.99 -2.98 -11.81
C TYR A 103 -1.84 -4.50 -11.87
N VAL A 104 -0.84 -4.99 -12.61
CA VAL A 104 -0.52 -6.43 -12.66
C VAL A 104 -0.16 -6.92 -11.27
N PHE A 105 0.73 -6.23 -10.54
CA PHE A 105 1.10 -6.61 -9.18
C PHE A 105 -0.09 -6.60 -8.21
N THR A 106 -0.97 -5.61 -8.31
CA THR A 106 -2.18 -5.53 -7.50
C THR A 106 -3.09 -6.72 -7.78
N ALA A 107 -3.38 -7.00 -9.06
CA ALA A 107 -4.25 -8.11 -9.47
C ALA A 107 -3.69 -9.47 -9.06
N THR A 108 -2.40 -9.71 -9.29
CA THR A 108 -1.71 -10.94 -8.88
C THR A 108 -1.73 -11.09 -7.35
N SER A 109 -1.39 -10.03 -6.60
CA SER A 109 -1.36 -10.08 -5.13
C SER A 109 -2.75 -10.31 -4.54
N ALA A 110 -3.78 -9.65 -5.08
CA ALA A 110 -5.16 -9.83 -4.67
C ALA A 110 -5.65 -11.26 -4.94
N THR A 111 -5.34 -11.79 -6.13
CA THR A 111 -5.71 -13.16 -6.54
C THR A 111 -5.04 -14.18 -5.63
N LEU A 112 -3.72 -14.08 -5.42
CA LEU A 112 -2.98 -14.97 -4.54
C LEU A 112 -3.48 -14.88 -3.10
N SER A 113 -3.75 -13.67 -2.59
CA SER A 113 -4.29 -13.48 -1.25
C SER A 113 -5.66 -14.15 -1.10
N ARG A 114 -6.54 -14.03 -2.11
CA ARG A 114 -7.86 -14.67 -2.08
C ARG A 114 -7.79 -16.20 -2.11
N ILE A 115 -6.87 -16.77 -2.87
CA ILE A 115 -6.72 -18.22 -3.06
C ILE A 115 -6.02 -18.86 -1.85
N LEU A 116 -4.94 -18.24 -1.37
CA LEU A 116 -4.06 -18.85 -0.37
C LEU A 116 -4.51 -18.61 1.06
N ILE A 117 -5.28 -17.55 1.33
CA ILE A 117 -5.67 -17.18 2.69
C ILE A 117 -7.07 -17.75 2.97
N PRO A 118 -7.23 -18.70 3.89
CA PRO A 118 -8.55 -19.18 4.28
C PRO A 118 -9.34 -18.03 4.93
N ASN A 119 -10.66 -18.00 4.71
CA ASN A 119 -11.53 -16.98 5.29
C ASN A 119 -11.61 -17.10 6.82
N LYS A 120 -11.48 -18.32 7.34
CA LYS A 120 -11.57 -18.66 8.76
C LYS A 120 -10.61 -19.80 9.07
N ILE A 121 -10.07 -19.80 10.28
CA ILE A 121 -9.28 -20.91 10.83
C ILE A 121 -9.81 -21.30 12.21
N LEU A 122 -9.58 -22.54 12.61
CA LEU A 122 -9.81 -22.97 13.98
C LEU A 122 -8.56 -22.68 14.81
N TRP A 123 -8.66 -21.82 15.82
CA TRP A 123 -7.57 -21.49 16.73
C TRP A 123 -8.01 -21.68 18.17
N LYS A 124 -7.36 -22.61 18.88
CA LYS A 124 -7.70 -22.99 20.27
C LYS A 124 -9.17 -23.38 20.46
N GLY A 125 -9.75 -24.06 19.47
CA GLY A 125 -11.15 -24.51 19.52
C GLY A 125 -12.17 -23.47 19.07
N GLU A 126 -11.76 -22.23 18.83
CA GLU A 126 -12.63 -21.15 18.39
C GLU A 126 -12.42 -20.83 16.90
N GLU A 127 -13.51 -20.52 16.19
CA GLU A 127 -13.44 -20.11 14.79
C GLU A 127 -13.01 -18.64 14.69
N VAL A 128 -11.84 -18.40 14.11
CA VAL A 128 -11.26 -17.07 13.97
C VAL A 128 -11.32 -16.63 12.51
N TYR A 129 -11.97 -15.49 12.27
CA TYR A 129 -12.02 -14.85 10.96
C TYR A 129 -10.66 -14.26 10.57
N LEU A 130 -10.21 -14.54 9.35
CA LEU A 130 -8.95 -14.05 8.78
C LEU A 130 -9.21 -13.24 7.52
N ASN A 131 -8.86 -11.95 7.57
CA ASN A 131 -8.84 -11.07 6.41
C ASN A 131 -7.44 -10.50 6.17
N VAL A 132 -6.46 -11.41 6.07
CA VAL A 132 -5.07 -11.04 5.83
C VAL A 132 -4.92 -10.50 4.41
N ASN A 133 -4.13 -9.42 4.24
CA ASN A 133 -3.87 -8.76 2.96
C ASN A 133 -5.12 -8.38 2.16
N LEU A 134 -6.25 -8.11 2.83
CA LEU A 134 -7.51 -7.83 2.15
C LEU A 134 -7.86 -8.96 1.17
N GLY A 135 -7.74 -10.21 1.62
CA GLY A 135 -8.14 -11.36 0.80
C GLY A 135 -9.65 -11.48 0.70
N HIS A 136 -10.39 -11.09 1.74
CA HIS A 136 -11.82 -11.40 1.86
C HIS A 136 -12.74 -10.19 1.85
N GLU A 137 -12.33 -9.13 2.52
CA GLU A 137 -13.09 -7.89 2.71
C GLU A 137 -12.10 -6.71 2.70
N VAL A 138 -12.56 -5.49 2.40
CA VAL A 138 -11.72 -4.28 2.46
C VAL A 138 -12.39 -3.23 3.33
N TRP A 139 -11.66 -2.76 4.35
CA TRP A 139 -12.02 -1.61 5.19
C TRP A 139 -13.43 -1.66 5.79
N LYS A 140 -13.88 -2.84 6.21
CA LYS A 140 -15.17 -3.03 6.88
C LYS A 140 -15.31 -2.22 8.16
N ASP A 141 -14.19 -2.01 8.85
CA ASP A 141 -14.04 -1.20 10.05
C ASP A 141 -14.04 0.32 9.78
N VAL A 142 -13.83 0.75 8.53
CA VAL A 142 -13.86 2.17 8.15
C VAL A 142 -15.30 2.60 7.86
N ASN A 143 -16.00 3.10 8.90
CA ASN A 143 -17.41 3.49 8.84
C ASN A 143 -17.70 4.76 8.04
N LYS A 144 -16.75 5.70 7.98
CA LYS A 144 -16.98 7.02 7.36
C LYS A 144 -16.88 7.00 5.84
N PHE A 145 -16.16 6.02 5.28
CA PHE A 145 -15.90 5.93 3.85
C PHE A 145 -16.55 4.65 3.31
N THR A 146 -17.88 4.60 3.30
CA THR A 146 -18.60 3.39 2.85
C THR A 146 -18.34 3.06 1.37
N PHE A 147 -18.03 4.07 0.55
CA PHE A 147 -17.71 3.87 -0.87
C PHE A 147 -16.38 3.15 -1.11
N ILE A 148 -15.43 3.15 -0.16
CA ILE A 148 -14.17 2.39 -0.30
C ILE A 148 -14.31 0.92 0.13
N ARG A 149 -15.41 0.56 0.78
CA ARG A 149 -15.67 -0.82 1.21
C ARG A 149 -15.82 -1.76 0.04
N ILE A 150 -15.31 -2.97 0.20
CA ILE A 150 -15.42 -4.03 -0.80
C ILE A 150 -15.82 -5.31 -0.09
N GLU A 151 -17.03 -5.74 -0.41
CA GLU A 151 -17.59 -7.00 0.03
C GLU A 151 -18.21 -7.68 -1.20
N SER A 152 -17.85 -8.95 -1.43
CA SER A 152 -18.47 -9.79 -2.43
C SER A 152 -18.34 -11.26 -2.03
N ARG A 153 -19.42 -12.01 -2.20
CA ARG A 153 -19.44 -13.45 -1.98
C ARG A 153 -18.80 -14.23 -3.13
N THR A 154 -18.81 -13.66 -4.34
CA THR A 154 -18.21 -14.28 -5.52
C THR A 154 -16.75 -13.87 -5.66
N PHE A 155 -15.92 -14.84 -6.04
CA PHE A 155 -14.48 -14.64 -6.27
C PHE A 155 -14.22 -13.50 -7.27
N TRP A 156 -14.83 -13.58 -8.45
CA TRP A 156 -14.65 -12.58 -9.51
C TRP A 156 -15.23 -11.21 -9.16
N GLY A 157 -16.41 -11.18 -8.53
CA GLY A 157 -17.02 -9.92 -8.10
C GLY A 157 -16.16 -9.19 -7.06
N TYR A 158 -15.47 -9.93 -6.20
CA TYR A 158 -14.51 -9.38 -5.26
C TYR A 158 -13.29 -8.80 -5.97
N LEU A 159 -12.63 -9.60 -6.81
CA LEU A 159 -11.41 -9.19 -7.50
C LEU A 159 -11.61 -8.00 -8.42
N ILE A 160 -12.70 -7.96 -9.19
CA ILE A 160 -13.00 -6.83 -10.10
C ILE A 160 -13.16 -5.54 -9.31
N ARG A 161 -13.93 -5.58 -8.20
CA ARG A 161 -14.13 -4.39 -7.35
C ARG A 161 -12.85 -3.96 -6.67
N LEU A 162 -12.08 -4.91 -6.13
CA LEU A 162 -10.80 -4.64 -5.49
C LEU A 162 -9.81 -4.03 -6.46
N CYS A 163 -9.54 -4.71 -7.58
CA CYS A 163 -8.59 -4.20 -8.58
C CYS A 163 -9.07 -2.88 -9.16
N GLY A 164 -10.35 -2.74 -9.52
CA GLY A 164 -10.88 -1.49 -10.07
C GLY A 164 -10.67 -0.29 -9.13
N LYS A 165 -11.05 -0.43 -7.85
CA LYS A 165 -10.87 0.64 -6.86
C LYS A 165 -9.38 0.88 -6.57
N TRP A 166 -8.62 -0.17 -6.30
CA TRP A 166 -7.21 -0.06 -5.91
C TRP A 166 -6.35 0.54 -7.04
N CYS A 167 -6.54 0.08 -8.28
CA CYS A 167 -5.87 0.64 -9.45
C CYS A 167 -6.28 2.10 -9.71
N GLY A 168 -7.57 2.43 -9.56
CA GLY A 168 -8.05 3.81 -9.65
C GLY A 168 -7.38 4.72 -8.62
N PHE A 169 -7.31 4.28 -7.36
CA PHE A 169 -6.61 5.02 -6.31
C PHE A 169 -5.11 5.13 -6.56
N ASN A 170 -4.44 4.06 -6.99
CA ASN A 170 -3.01 4.09 -7.31
C ASN A 170 -2.71 5.11 -8.42
N THR A 171 -3.62 5.30 -9.38
CA THR A 171 -3.48 6.37 -10.40
C THR A 171 -3.60 7.76 -9.80
N VAL A 172 -4.54 7.98 -8.88
CA VAL A 172 -4.63 9.24 -8.15
C VAL A 172 -3.35 9.49 -7.33
N CYS A 173 -2.86 8.46 -6.63
CA CYS A 173 -1.62 8.53 -5.86
C CYS A 173 -0.41 8.85 -6.75
N TYR A 174 -0.34 8.26 -7.95
CA TYR A 174 0.66 8.59 -8.95
C TYR A 174 0.65 10.09 -9.27
N GLY A 175 -0.53 10.63 -9.58
CA GLY A 175 -0.70 12.05 -9.89
C GLY A 175 -0.25 12.95 -8.74
N VAL A 176 -0.64 12.62 -7.50
CA VAL A 176 -0.23 13.36 -6.30
C VAL A 176 1.29 13.34 -6.13
N MET A 177 1.92 12.16 -6.22
CA MET A 177 3.38 12.05 -6.12
C MET A 177 4.08 12.83 -7.23
N TRP A 178 3.57 12.75 -8.47
CA TRP A 178 4.12 13.50 -9.60
C TRP A 178 4.06 15.02 -9.38
N VAL A 179 2.94 15.55 -8.87
CA VAL A 179 2.84 16.98 -8.53
C VAL A 179 3.87 17.39 -7.49
N PHE A 180 4.04 16.61 -6.40
CA PHE A 180 5.04 16.93 -5.38
C PHE A 180 6.47 16.92 -5.92
N ILE A 181 6.76 15.99 -6.82
CA ILE A 181 8.04 15.90 -7.52
C ILE A 181 8.30 17.17 -8.35
N GLU A 182 7.35 17.58 -9.17
CA GLU A 182 7.51 18.76 -10.03
C GLU A 182 7.61 20.04 -9.21
N LEU A 183 6.81 20.18 -8.15
CA LEU A 183 6.92 21.29 -7.20
C LEU A 183 8.29 21.32 -6.51
N GLY A 184 8.81 20.16 -6.10
CA GLY A 184 10.14 20.04 -5.51
C GLY A 184 11.23 20.52 -6.46
N LYS A 185 11.18 20.12 -7.73
CA LYS A 185 12.12 20.61 -8.75
C LYS A 185 12.08 22.13 -8.85
N ILE A 186 10.90 22.74 -8.86
CA ILE A 186 10.76 24.21 -8.93
C ILE A 186 11.35 24.89 -7.70
N ILE A 187 11.07 24.37 -6.50
CA ILE A 187 11.49 24.99 -5.22
C ILE A 187 13.00 24.85 -4.99
N PHE A 188 13.59 23.72 -5.40
CA PHE A 188 14.99 23.36 -5.10
C PHE A 188 15.95 23.52 -6.29
N ALA A 189 15.51 23.95 -7.47
CA ALA A 189 16.38 24.23 -8.64
C ALA A 189 17.21 25.52 -8.50
N LYS A 190 17.77 25.79 -7.31
CA LYS A 190 18.76 26.84 -7.08
C LYS A 190 20.17 26.33 -7.36
#